data_AF-A0A2V9G760-F1
#
_entry.id   AF-A0A2V9G760-F1
#
_cell.length_a   1.000
_cell.length_b   1.000
_cell.length_c   1.000
_cell.angle_alpha   90.00
_cell.angle_beta   90.00
_cell.angle_gamma   90.00
#
_symmetry.space_group_name_H-M   'P 1'
#
loop_
_entity.id
_entity.type
_entity.pdbx_description
1 polymer ?
#
loop_
_entity_poly.entity_id
_entity_poly.type
_entity_poly.pdbx_seq_one_letter_code
_entity_poly.pdbx_strand_id
1 'polypeptide(L)'
;MTAKTLSNVLSQIVEARAEYDTRLMAQQLGTNYRSLMYWLRGDRPIPAELLPQICVLLKNFEPLDILESQAGRVAFRIPDPQQTSEKEFQIISNVMKEVGSALESIASTLADGVVEENELNATIPKLEAVIRESASVKYLLETLCKSRKRGAKK
;
A
#
# COMPACT_ATOMS: atom_id res chain seq x y z
N MET A 1 -2.24 -14.49 14.00
CA MET A 1 -1.87 -14.02 12.65
C MET A 1 -2.12 -15.18 11.71
N THR A 2 -3.21 -15.15 10.94
CA THR A 2 -3.46 -16.19 9.93
C THR A 2 -2.46 -15.97 8.80
N ALA A 3 -1.63 -16.98 8.51
CA ALA A 3 -0.75 -16.95 7.35
C ALA A 3 -1.57 -16.55 6.12
N LYS A 4 -1.04 -15.67 5.27
CA LYS A 4 -1.67 -15.36 3.97
C LYS A 4 -1.73 -16.66 3.17
N THR A 5 -2.86 -17.36 3.23
CA THR A 5 -3.09 -18.58 2.47
C THR A 5 -3.33 -18.21 1.02
N LEU A 6 -2.76 -18.98 0.09
CA LEU A 6 -2.87 -18.78 -1.35
C LEU A 6 -4.33 -18.61 -1.82
N SER A 7 -5.27 -19.35 -1.21
CA SER A 7 -6.72 -19.23 -1.47
C SER A 7 -7.29 -17.86 -1.09
N ASN A 8 -6.86 -17.29 0.04
CA ASN A 8 -7.37 -16.00 0.52
C ASN A 8 -6.92 -14.86 -0.39
N VAL A 9 -5.67 -14.90 -0.84
CA VAL A 9 -5.13 -13.88 -1.75
C VAL A 9 -5.81 -13.99 -3.12
N LEU A 10 -5.99 -15.21 -3.65
CA LEU A 10 -6.71 -15.40 -4.90
C LEU A 10 -8.18 -14.96 -4.82
N SER A 11 -8.87 -15.26 -3.71
CA SER A 11 -10.24 -14.78 -3.50
C SER A 11 -10.31 -13.26 -3.46
N GLN A 12 -9.41 -12.60 -2.72
CA GLN A 12 -9.34 -11.13 -2.64
C GLN A 12 -9.06 -10.50 -4.01
N ILE A 13 -8.18 -11.09 -4.82
CA ILE A 13 -7.86 -10.57 -6.16
C ILE A 13 -9.07 -10.69 -7.09
N VAL A 14 -9.80 -11.80 -7.03
CA VAL A 14 -11.00 -12.03 -7.84
C VAL A 14 -12.16 -11.14 -7.38
N GLU A 15 -12.34 -10.94 -6.08
CA GLU A 15 -13.36 -10.05 -5.52
C GLU A 15 -13.06 -8.57 -5.78
N ALA A 16 -11.80 -8.15 -5.66
CA ALA A 16 -11.38 -6.77 -5.91
C ALA A 16 -11.50 -6.37 -7.39
N ARG A 17 -11.45 -7.34 -8.31
CA ARG A 17 -11.68 -7.13 -9.74
C ARG A 17 -13.05 -7.65 -10.14
N ALA A 18 -14.08 -6.93 -9.71
CA ALA A 18 -15.50 -7.18 -10.02
C ALA A 18 -15.85 -7.30 -11.53
N GLU A 19 -14.88 -7.07 -12.42
CA GLU A 19 -15.00 -7.23 -13.87
C GLU A 19 -14.69 -8.65 -14.37
N TYR A 20 -14.14 -9.55 -13.55
CA TYR A 20 -13.86 -10.92 -13.98
C TYR A 20 -15.08 -11.83 -13.80
N ASP A 21 -15.67 -12.24 -14.93
CA ASP A 21 -16.64 -13.32 -14.93
C ASP A 21 -15.92 -14.65 -14.57
N THR A 22 -16.18 -15.10 -13.35
CA THR A 22 -15.65 -16.37 -12.80
C THR A 22 -16.03 -17.58 -13.65
N ARG A 23 -17.11 -17.52 -14.44
CA ARG A 23 -17.47 -18.57 -15.40
C ARG A 23 -16.56 -18.56 -16.62
N LEU A 24 -16.24 -17.37 -17.13
CA LEU A 24 -15.32 -17.19 -18.25
C LEU A 24 -13.91 -17.61 -17.85
N MET A 25 -13.49 -17.30 -16.62
CA MET A 25 -12.21 -17.76 -16.07
C MET A 25 -12.15 -19.29 -15.99
N ALA A 26 -13.21 -19.94 -15.51
CA ALA A 26 -13.26 -21.41 -15.47
C ALA A 26 -13.16 -22.02 -16.88
N GLN A 27 -13.83 -21.41 -17.87
CA GLN A 27 -13.76 -21.83 -19.26
C GLN A 27 -12.35 -21.66 -19.85
N GLN A 28 -11.68 -20.54 -19.59
CA GLN A 28 -10.32 -20.27 -20.05
C GLN A 28 -9.29 -21.21 -19.41
N LEU A 29 -9.53 -21.62 -18.16
CA LEU A 29 -8.71 -22.61 -17.45
C LEU A 29 -9.03 -24.05 -17.85
N GLY A 30 -10.04 -24.28 -18.68
CA GLY A 30 -10.49 -25.62 -19.07
C GLY A 30 -11.08 -26.43 -17.89
N THR A 31 -11.64 -25.74 -16.88
CA THR A 31 -12.11 -26.35 -15.63
C THR A 31 -13.58 -26.05 -15.37
N ASN A 32 -14.18 -26.83 -14.46
CA ASN A 32 -15.55 -26.58 -14.03
C ASN A 32 -15.60 -25.40 -13.06
N TYR A 33 -16.56 -24.48 -13.26
CA TYR A 33 -16.86 -23.38 -12.35
C TYR A 33 -16.91 -23.80 -10.87
N ARG A 34 -17.53 -24.95 -10.55
CA ARG A 34 -17.59 -25.45 -9.16
C ARG A 34 -16.21 -25.75 -8.61
N SER A 35 -15.33 -26.35 -9.41
CA SER A 35 -13.95 -26.66 -9.01
C SER A 35 -13.16 -25.38 -8.73
N LEU A 36 -13.31 -24.36 -9.60
CA LEU A 36 -12.71 -23.05 -9.40
C LEU A 36 -13.18 -22.39 -8.09
N MET A 37 -14.47 -22.48 -7.78
CA MET A 37 -15.01 -21.91 -6.54
C MET A 37 -14.48 -22.63 -5.29
N TYR A 38 -14.30 -23.96 -5.33
CA TYR A 38 -13.68 -24.69 -4.21
C TYR A 38 -12.21 -24.29 -3.99
N TRP A 39 -11.49 -23.96 -5.05
CA TRP A 39 -10.10 -23.48 -4.96
C TRP A 39 -10.01 -22.08 -4.36
N LEU A 40 -10.86 -21.15 -4.82
CA LEU A 40 -10.90 -19.79 -4.31
C LEU A 40 -11.25 -19.79 -2.82
N ARG A 41 -12.28 -20.53 -2.42
CA ARG A 41 -12.70 -20.64 -1.01
C ARG A 41 -11.67 -21.33 -0.11
N GLY A 42 -10.69 -22.03 -0.68
CA GLY A 42 -9.71 -22.80 0.08
C GLY A 42 -10.24 -24.15 0.59
N ASP A 43 -11.41 -24.59 0.11
CA ASP A 43 -12.00 -25.90 0.43
C ASP A 43 -11.18 -27.05 -0.19
N ARG A 44 -10.47 -26.78 -1.30
CA ARG A 44 -9.58 -27.72 -1.97
C ARG A 44 -8.26 -27.07 -2.38
N PRO A 45 -7.15 -27.80 -2.35
CA PRO A 45 -5.88 -27.31 -2.87
C PRO A 45 -5.99 -27.06 -4.38
N ILE A 46 -5.33 -25.99 -4.81
CA ILE A 46 -5.27 -25.60 -6.22
C ILE A 46 -4.24 -26.48 -6.93
N PRO A 47 -4.55 -27.06 -8.10
CA PRO A 47 -3.56 -27.74 -8.92
C PRO A 47 -2.40 -26.81 -9.29
N ALA A 48 -1.17 -27.25 -9.07
CA ALA A 48 0.03 -26.44 -9.31
C ALA A 48 0.16 -25.99 -10.78
N GLU A 49 -0.30 -26.83 -11.72
CA GLU A 49 -0.27 -26.56 -13.17
C GLU A 49 -1.15 -25.37 -13.58
N LEU A 50 -2.24 -25.13 -12.84
CA LEU A 50 -3.20 -24.07 -13.15
C LEU A 50 -2.80 -22.73 -12.55
N LEU A 51 -1.95 -22.73 -11.51
CA LEU A 51 -1.59 -21.51 -10.79
C LEU A 51 -0.88 -20.46 -11.68
N PRO A 52 0.11 -20.81 -12.52
CA PRO A 52 0.71 -19.84 -13.45
C PRO A 52 -0.32 -19.27 -14.43
N GLN A 53 -1.25 -20.10 -14.91
CA GLN A 53 -2.29 -19.68 -15.84
C GLN A 53 -3.26 -18.70 -15.17
N ILE A 54 -3.66 -18.98 -13.92
CA ILE A 54 -4.47 -18.09 -13.09
C ILE A 54 -3.77 -16.74 -12.89
N CYS A 55 -2.47 -16.74 -12.57
CA CYS A 55 -1.70 -15.50 -12.39
C CYS A 55 -1.63 -14.67 -13.68
N VAL A 56 -1.43 -15.31 -14.83
CA VAL A 56 -1.43 -14.64 -16.14
C VAL A 56 -2.79 -14.05 -16.48
N LEU A 57 -3.87 -14.82 -16.28
CA LEU A 57 -5.25 -14.36 -16.53
C LEU A 57 -5.62 -13.17 -15.63
N LEU A 58 -5.28 -13.25 -14.35
CA LEU A 58 -5.53 -12.17 -13.39
C LEU A 58 -4.53 -11.03 -13.50
N LYS A 59 -3.46 -11.15 -14.31
CA LYS A 59 -2.32 -10.23 -14.35
C LYS A 59 -1.81 -9.88 -12.94
N ASN A 60 -1.77 -10.87 -12.04
CA ASN A 60 -1.28 -10.71 -10.67
C ASN A 60 -0.48 -11.94 -10.26
N PHE A 61 0.79 -11.71 -9.90
CA PHE A 61 1.77 -12.74 -9.56
C PHE A 61 2.00 -12.87 -8.05
N GLU A 62 1.30 -12.09 -7.21
CA GLU A 62 1.37 -12.18 -5.74
C GLU A 62 1.15 -13.61 -5.20
N PRO A 63 0.25 -14.45 -5.77
CA PRO A 63 0.13 -15.85 -5.33
C PRO A 63 1.42 -16.68 -5.52
N LEU A 64 2.20 -16.39 -6.56
CA LEU A 64 3.49 -17.05 -6.81
C LEU A 64 4.55 -16.52 -5.86
N ASP A 65 4.58 -15.21 -5.60
CA ASP A 65 5.50 -14.62 -4.62
C ASP A 65 5.32 -15.23 -3.22
N ILE A 66 4.08 -15.56 -2.84
CA ILE A 66 3.78 -16.26 -1.58
C ILE A 66 4.39 -17.66 -1.58
N LEU A 67 4.25 -18.43 -2.66
CA LEU A 67 4.85 -19.76 -2.75
C LEU A 67 6.38 -19.69 -2.74
N GLU A 68 6.97 -18.71 -3.43
CA GLU A 68 8.42 -18.48 -3.40
C GLU A 68 8.91 -18.12 -1.99
N SER A 69 8.14 -17.32 -1.25
CA SER A 69 8.42 -16.98 0.14
C SER A 69 8.36 -18.19 1.08
N GLN A 70 7.38 -19.08 0.88
CA GLN A 70 7.26 -20.32 1.63
C GLN A 70 8.39 -21.30 1.29
N ALA A 71 8.84 -21.31 0.04
CA ALA A 71 9.97 -22.12 -0.42
C ALA A 71 11.34 -21.53 -0.04
N GLY A 72 11.38 -20.34 0.57
CA GLY A 72 12.62 -19.65 0.93
C GLY A 72 13.43 -19.13 -0.27
N ARG A 73 12.85 -19.11 -1.47
CA ARG A 73 13.48 -18.65 -2.72
C ARG A 73 13.10 -17.20 -3.01
N VAL A 74 13.45 -16.30 -2.09
CA VAL A 74 13.13 -14.87 -2.22
C VAL A 74 14.37 -14.12 -2.67
N ALA A 75 14.43 -13.67 -3.92
CA ALA A 75 15.55 -12.87 -4.44
C ALA A 75 15.67 -11.49 -3.74
N PHE A 76 14.54 -10.93 -3.27
CA PHE A 76 14.46 -9.69 -2.50
C PHE A 76 13.38 -9.82 -1.43
N ARG A 77 13.71 -9.61 -0.14
CA ARG A 77 12.70 -9.60 0.93
C ARG A 77 11.68 -8.51 0.61
N ILE A 78 10.47 -8.90 0.22
CA ILE A 78 9.33 -7.98 0.11
C ILE A 78 9.20 -7.32 1.49
N PRO A 79 9.36 -5.99 1.60
CA PRO A 79 9.21 -5.32 2.87
C PRO A 79 7.83 -5.64 3.40
N ASP A 80 7.77 -6.17 4.63
CA ASP A 80 6.51 -6.44 5.29
C ASP A 80 5.74 -5.11 5.37
N PRO A 81 4.56 -4.96 4.73
CA PRO A 81 3.82 -3.69 4.75
C PRO A 81 3.44 -3.26 6.18
N GLN A 82 3.55 -4.18 7.15
CA GLN A 82 3.26 -3.96 8.56
C GLN A 82 4.42 -3.35 9.36
N GLN A 83 5.60 -3.11 8.78
CA GLN A 83 6.75 -2.58 9.54
C GLN A 83 6.65 -1.10 9.91
N THR A 84 5.65 -0.38 9.40
CA THR A 84 5.27 0.93 9.94
C THR A 84 3.84 0.74 10.41
N SER A 85 3.57 1.03 11.68
CA SER A 85 2.20 0.87 12.16
C SER A 85 1.28 1.73 11.28
N GLU A 86 0.16 1.18 10.83
CA GLU A 86 -0.83 1.89 9.98
C GLU A 86 -1.20 3.27 10.56
N LYS A 87 -1.11 3.40 11.89
CA LYS A 87 -1.25 4.65 12.65
C LYS A 87 -0.14 5.67 12.38
N GLU A 88 1.13 5.26 12.34
CA GLU A 88 2.27 6.14 12.01
C GLU A 88 2.16 6.65 10.57
N PHE A 89 1.77 5.80 9.61
CA PHE A 89 1.51 6.25 8.24
C PHE A 89 0.35 7.24 8.17
N GLN A 90 -0.74 7.00 8.89
CA GLN A 90 -1.86 7.92 8.92
C GLN A 90 -1.46 9.29 9.51
N ILE A 91 -0.66 9.30 10.58
CA ILE A 91 -0.15 10.53 11.19
C ILE A 91 0.73 11.29 10.19
N ILE A 92 1.68 10.61 9.53
CA ILE A 92 2.54 11.22 8.51
C ILE A 92 1.70 11.77 7.35
N SER A 93 0.73 11.01 6.87
CA SER A 93 -0.14 11.41 5.76
C SER A 93 -0.99 12.64 6.11
N ASN A 94 -1.50 12.71 7.34
CA ASN A 94 -2.27 13.86 7.79
C ASN A 94 -1.41 15.12 7.86
N VAL A 95 -0.20 15.01 8.44
CA VAL A 95 0.75 16.14 8.50
C VAL A 95 1.15 16.61 7.10
N MET A 96 1.43 15.70 6.17
CA MET A 96 1.74 16.07 4.78
C MET A 96 0.58 16.79 4.08
N LYS A 97 -0.66 16.37 4.35
CA LYS A 97 -1.85 17.02 3.81
C LYS A 97 -2.05 18.43 4.37
N GLU A 98 -1.83 18.61 5.67
CA GLU A 98 -1.91 19.91 6.35
C GLU A 98 -0.85 20.89 5.81
N VAL A 99 0.40 20.44 5.72
CA VAL A 99 1.49 21.22 5.10
C VAL A 99 1.16 21.59 3.66
N GLY A 100 0.67 20.64 2.85
CA GLY A 100 0.30 20.89 1.46
C GLY A 100 -0.79 21.94 1.30
N SER A 101 -1.86 21.83 2.10
CA SER A 101 -2.96 22.80 2.13
C SER A 101 -2.48 24.20 2.55
N ALA A 102 -1.61 24.29 3.55
CA ALA A 102 -1.05 25.55 4.00
C ALA A 102 -0.17 26.20 2.92
N LEU A 103 0.67 25.42 2.23
CA LEU A 103 1.48 25.89 1.11
C LEU A 103 0.63 26.34 -0.08
N GLU A 104 -0.44 25.62 -0.39
CA GLU A 104 -1.40 26.01 -1.44
C GLU A 104 -2.06 27.35 -1.12
N SER A 105 -2.48 27.55 0.14
CA SER A 105 -3.02 28.84 0.58
C SER A 105 -2.00 29.97 0.55
N ILE A 106 -0.72 29.71 0.78
CA ILE A 106 0.34 30.73 0.65
C ILE A 106 0.56 31.05 -0.83
N ALA A 107 0.59 30.02 -1.69
CA ALA A 107 0.74 30.19 -3.13
C ALA A 107 -0.41 30.99 -3.75
N SER A 108 -1.65 30.79 -3.27
CA SER A 108 -2.79 31.60 -3.73
C SER A 108 -2.66 33.07 -3.37
N THR A 109 -2.16 33.39 -2.17
CA THR A 109 -1.88 34.78 -1.75
C THR A 109 -0.76 35.42 -2.57
N LEU A 110 0.17 34.62 -3.10
CA LEU A 110 1.28 35.12 -3.91
C LEU A 110 0.95 35.18 -5.42
N ALA A 111 -0.22 34.71 -5.84
CA ALA A 111 -0.52 34.43 -7.24
C ALA A 111 -0.68 35.69 -8.11
N ASP A 112 -1.17 36.79 -7.53
CA ASP A 112 -1.32 38.08 -8.20
C ASP A 112 -0.09 38.99 -8.09
N GLY A 113 0.93 38.56 -7.33
CA GLY A 113 2.20 39.24 -7.16
C GLY A 113 2.15 40.47 -6.25
N VAL A 114 1.03 40.73 -5.57
CA VAL A 114 0.85 41.84 -4.63
C VAL A 114 0.39 41.28 -3.30
N VAL A 115 1.16 41.47 -2.23
CA VAL A 115 0.76 41.01 -0.89
C VAL A 115 0.28 42.19 -0.08
N GLU A 116 -1.01 42.21 0.25
CA GLU A 116 -1.59 43.23 1.11
C GLU A 116 -1.25 42.98 2.61
N GLU A 117 -1.37 44.01 3.46
CA GLU A 117 -0.96 43.92 4.87
C GLU A 117 -1.82 42.94 5.70
N ASN A 118 -3.12 42.88 5.41
CA ASN A 118 -4.06 41.86 5.91
C ASN A 118 -3.66 40.43 5.49
N GLU A 119 -3.23 40.25 4.25
CA GLU A 119 -2.79 38.97 3.71
C GLU A 119 -1.45 38.55 4.30
N LEU A 120 -0.52 39.48 4.46
CA LEU A 120 0.76 39.27 5.12
C LEU A 120 0.54 38.77 6.56
N ASN A 121 -0.32 39.46 7.31
CA ASN A 121 -0.67 39.11 8.69
C ASN A 121 -1.36 37.74 8.79
N ALA A 122 -2.11 37.32 7.76
CA ALA A 122 -2.73 36.00 7.70
C ALA A 122 -1.78 34.89 7.21
N THR A 123 -0.79 35.22 6.40
CA THR A 123 0.07 34.27 5.68
C THR A 123 1.34 33.93 6.46
N ILE A 124 1.92 34.89 7.19
CA ILE A 124 3.10 34.65 8.05
C ILE A 124 2.84 33.51 9.07
N PRO A 125 1.73 33.50 9.85
CA PRO A 125 1.48 32.42 10.80
C PRO A 125 1.31 31.04 10.14
N LYS A 126 0.76 30.99 8.92
CA LYS A 126 0.63 29.74 8.15
C LYS A 126 2.00 29.22 7.73
N LEU A 127 2.90 30.11 7.30
CA LEU A 127 4.28 29.74 6.95
C LEU A 127 5.04 29.23 8.17
N GLU A 128 4.88 29.87 9.33
CA GLU A 128 5.48 29.40 10.59
C GLU A 128 4.95 28.02 11.01
N ALA A 129 3.66 27.75 10.82
CA ALA A 129 3.07 26.44 11.07
C ALA A 129 3.71 25.36 10.16
N VAL A 130 3.85 25.65 8.86
CA VAL A 130 4.52 24.75 7.89
C VAL A 130 5.95 24.44 8.31
N ILE A 131 6.73 25.45 8.74
CA ILE A 131 8.11 25.26 9.20
C ILE A 131 8.15 24.33 10.41
N ARG A 132 7.24 24.53 11.38
CA ARG A 132 7.15 23.72 12.60
C ARG A 132 6.76 22.27 12.31
N GLU A 133 5.80 22.06 11.45
CA GLU A 133 5.36 20.72 11.05
C GLU A 133 6.45 19.99 10.27
N SER A 134 7.12 20.69 9.34
CA SER A 134 8.25 20.15 8.58
C SER A 134 9.41 19.74 9.50
N ALA A 135 9.70 20.53 10.54
CA ALA A 135 10.70 20.17 11.56
C ALA A 135 10.30 18.90 12.35
N SER A 136 9.00 18.75 12.63
CA SER A 136 8.46 17.58 13.34
C SER A 136 8.57 16.31 12.49
N VAL A 137 8.25 16.39 11.20
CA VAL A 137 8.44 15.30 10.23
C VAL A 137 9.91 14.92 10.13
N LYS A 138 10.83 15.90 10.05
CA LYS A 138 12.28 15.63 10.03
C LYS A 138 12.70 14.83 11.26
N TYR A 139 12.28 15.24 12.45
CA TYR A 139 12.64 14.54 13.69
C TYR A 139 12.09 13.11 13.73
N LEU A 140 10.86 12.90 13.23
CA LEU A 140 10.27 11.58 13.10
C LEU A 140 11.11 10.66 12.20
N LEU A 141 11.49 11.14 11.01
CA LEU A 141 12.33 10.39 10.06
C LEU A 141 13.70 10.03 10.67
N GLU A 142 14.33 10.96 11.37
CA GLU A 142 15.60 10.70 12.07
C GLU A 142 15.43 9.62 13.15
N THR A 143 14.32 9.66 13.88
CA THR A 143 14.02 8.69 14.96
C THR A 143 13.77 7.29 14.40
N LEU A 144 13.01 7.17 13.31
CA LEU A 144 12.77 5.91 12.59
C LEU A 144 14.07 5.31 12.02
N CYS A 145 14.96 6.15 11.48
CA CYS A 145 16.27 5.68 11.00
C CYS A 145 17.15 5.16 12.14
N LYS A 146 17.16 5.87 13.28
CA LYS A 146 17.91 5.47 14.48
C LYS A 146 17.38 4.18 15.12
N SER A 147 16.06 3.99 15.19
CA SER A 147 15.44 2.78 15.76
C SER A 147 15.77 1.53 14.93
N ARG A 148 15.70 1.63 13.60
CA ARG A 148 16.06 0.53 12.68
C ARG A 148 17.53 0.11 12.79
N LYS A 149 18.46 1.07 12.93
CA LYS A 149 19.89 0.80 13.17
C LYS A 149 20.17 0.09 14.50
N ARG A 150 19.34 0.31 15.53
CA ARG A 150 19.46 -0.36 16.83
C ARG A 150 18.87 -1.77 16.82
N GLY A 151 17.78 -1.99 16.09
CA GLY A 151 17.18 -3.32 15.89
C GLY A 151 18.05 -4.28 15.07
N ALA A 152 18.86 -3.77 14.14
CA ALA A 152 19.78 -4.57 13.31
C ALA A 152 21.10 -4.99 14.01
N LYS A 153 21.33 -4.56 15.26
CA LYS A 153 22.53 -4.87 16.06
C LYS A 153 22.28 -5.93 17.15
N LYS A 154 21.07 -6.48 17.25
CA LYS A 154 20.73 -7.63 18.10
C LYS A 154 20.44 -8.83 17.20
#